data_AF-K1SNR0-F1
#
_entry.id   AF-K1SNR0-F1
#
_cell.length_a   1.000
_cell.length_b   1.000
_cell.length_c   1.000
_cell.angle_alpha   90.00
_cell.angle_beta   90.00
_cell.angle_gamma   90.00
#
_symmetry.space_group_name_H-M   'P 1'
#
loop_
_entity.id
_entity.type
_entity.pdbx_description
1 polymer ?
#
loop_
_entity_poly.entity_id
_entity_poly.type
_entity_poly.pdbx_seq_one_letter_code
_entity_poly.pdbx_strand_id
1 'polypeptide(L)' 'TGVRTFLEADDATRSWTIWNNGGEVPYCCPEPQSWTTNAPNAPDPEAEGFRAIAPGDKWSMRFRLYADRR' A
#
# COMPACT_ATOMS: atom_id res chain seq x y z
N THR A 1 -12.20 -26.77 -0.16
CA THR A 1 -10.94 -26.36 -0.82
C THR A 1 -10.75 -24.88 -0.59
N GLY A 2 -9.55 -24.42 -0.28
CA GLY A 2 -9.29 -23.00 0.02
C GLY A 2 -8.09 -22.51 -0.77
N VAL A 3 -8.22 -21.35 -1.40
CA VAL A 3 -7.10 -20.61 -1.98
C VAL A 3 -6.72 -19.52 -0.98
N ARG A 4 -5.42 -19.38 -0.70
CA ARG A 4 -4.88 -18.24 0.05
C ARG A 4 -4.25 -17.28 -0.94
N THR A 5 -4.74 -16.04 -0.96
CA THR A 5 -4.13 -14.95 -1.73
C THR A 5 -3.16 -14.19 -0.84
N PHE A 6 -2.01 -13.84 -1.41
CA PHE A 6 -0.95 -13.09 -0.75
C PHE A 6 -0.63 -11.86 -1.57
N LEU A 7 -0.68 -10.70 -0.94
CA LEU A 7 -0.15 -9.46 -1.49
C LEU A 7 1.01 -9.04 -0.60
N GLU A 8 2.22 -9.41 -1.01
CA GLU A 8 3.43 -8.98 -0.35
C GLU A 8 3.85 -7.61 -0.88
N ALA A 9 4.32 -6.77 0.02
CA ALA A 9 4.79 -5.44 -0.30
C ALA A 9 6.14 -5.21 0.36
N ASP A 10 7.03 -4.50 -0.33
CA ASP A 10 8.36 -4.18 0.21
C ASP A 10 8.30 -3.07 1.28
N ASP A 11 9.46 -2.80 1.87
CA ASP A 11 9.62 -1.82 2.95
C ASP A 11 9.36 -0.37 2.51
N ALA A 12 9.18 -0.10 1.21
CA ALA A 12 8.74 1.21 0.75
C ALA A 12 7.24 1.44 1.03
N THR A 13 6.51 0.40 1.47
CA THR A 13 5.11 0.47 1.91
C THR A 13 5.04 0.99 3.33
N ARG A 14 4.49 2.20 3.50
CA ARG A 14 4.36 2.85 4.81
C ARG A 14 2.99 2.66 5.42
N SER A 15 1.97 2.44 4.62
CA SER A 15 0.58 2.31 5.07
C SER A 15 -0.22 1.41 4.16
N TRP A 16 -1.35 0.94 4.70
CA TRP A 16 -2.35 0.15 3.98
C TRP A 16 -3.73 0.75 4.23
N THR A 17 -4.44 1.07 3.17
CA THR A 17 -5.87 1.34 3.25
C THR A 17 -6.62 0.04 2.98
N ILE A 18 -7.54 -0.33 3.87
CA ILE A 18 -8.42 -1.48 3.68
C ILE A 18 -9.84 -0.97 3.51
N TRP A 19 -10.45 -1.25 2.37
CA TRP A 19 -11.82 -0.81 2.06
C TRP A 19 -12.67 -1.98 1.57
N ASN A 20 -13.96 -2.02 1.94
CA ASN A 20 -14.90 -3.06 1.52
C ASN A 20 -16.35 -2.56 1.39
N ASN A 21 -16.57 -1.26 1.17
CA ASN A 21 -17.89 -0.63 1.15
C ASN A 21 -18.80 -1.01 2.33
N GLY A 22 -18.28 -1.03 3.56
CA GLY A 22 -19.06 -1.44 4.73
C GLY A 22 -19.49 -2.92 4.73
N GLY A 23 -18.94 -3.74 3.84
CA GLY A 23 -19.33 -5.14 3.63
C GLY A 23 -20.45 -5.34 2.60
N GLU A 24 -20.89 -4.30 1.91
CA GLU A 24 -21.97 -4.39 0.91
C GLU A 24 -21.52 -4.93 -0.46
N VAL A 25 -20.22 -5.24 -0.62
CA VAL A 25 -19.65 -5.77 -1.85
C VAL A 25 -18.90 -7.08 -1.57
N PRO A 26 -18.83 -8.01 -2.56
CA PRO A 26 -18.19 -9.32 -2.36
C PRO A 26 -16.66 -9.28 -2.47
N TYR A 27 -16.05 -8.11 -2.28
CA TYR A 27 -14.61 -7.90 -2.39
C TYR A 27 -14.11 -6.94 -1.31
N CYS A 28 -12.80 -6.91 -1.11
CA CYS A 28 -12.12 -5.86 -0.37
C CYS A 28 -10.91 -5.36 -1.16
N CYS A 29 -10.49 -4.15 -0.88
CA CYS A 29 -9.34 -3.49 -1.47
C CYS A 29 -8.24 -3.37 -0.40
N PRO A 30 -7.22 -4.25 -0.40
CA PRO A 30 -5.99 -4.01 0.34
C PRO A 30 -5.06 -3.13 -0.48
N GLU A 31 -4.99 -1.85 -0.14
CA GLU A 31 -4.31 -0.81 -0.92
C GLU A 31 -2.98 -0.40 -0.27
N PRO A 32 -1.82 -0.88 -0.76
CA PRO A 32 -0.53 -0.46 -0.24
C PRO A 32 -0.20 0.96 -0.71
N GLN A 33 0.34 1.78 0.20
CA GLN A 33 0.70 3.17 -0.09
C GLN A 33 2.11 3.48 0.43
N SER A 34 2.82 4.35 -0.28
CA SER A 34 4.19 4.78 0.08
C SER A 34 4.24 5.83 1.20
N TRP A 35 3.07 6.36 1.56
CA TRP A 35 2.84 7.41 2.54
C TRP A 35 1.43 7.28 3.13
N THR A 36 1.11 8.00 4.18
CA THR A 36 -0.26 8.04 4.73
C THR A 36 -1.16 8.99 3.93
N THR A 37 -2.48 8.81 4.09
CA THR A 37 -3.47 9.74 3.51
C THR A 37 -3.21 11.15 4.01
N ASN A 38 -3.13 12.11 3.07
CA ASN A 38 -2.88 13.51 3.35
C ASN A 38 -1.48 13.84 3.91
N ALA A 39 -0.49 12.95 3.73
CA ALA A 39 0.89 13.15 4.20
C ALA A 39 1.52 14.53 3.90
N PRO A 40 1.34 15.15 2.70
CA PRO A 40 1.92 16.48 2.43
C PRO A 40 1.44 17.60 3.36
N ASN A 41 0.27 17.43 3.98
CA ASN A 41 -0.34 18.41 4.89
C ASN A 41 -0.25 17.98 6.37
N ALA A 42 0.47 16.90 6.67
CA ALA A 42 0.66 16.45 8.04
C ALA A 42 1.58 17.40 8.83
N PRO A 43 1.53 17.38 10.18
CA PRO A 43 2.46 18.15 11.01
C PRO A 43 3.94 17.78 10.76
N ASP A 44 4.20 16.51 10.42
CA ASP A 44 5.51 16.00 10.01
C ASP A 44 5.36 15.14 8.74
N PRO A 45 5.40 15.76 7.53
CA PRO A 45 5.18 15.05 6.27
C PRO A 45 6.18 13.91 6.03
N GLU A 46 7.45 14.09 6.40
CA GLU A 46 8.48 13.09 6.15
C GLU A 46 8.26 11.82 7.00
N ALA A 47 7.86 11.99 8.26
CA ALA A 47 7.46 10.87 9.12
C ALA A 47 6.24 10.12 8.57
N GLU A 48 5.33 10.83 7.90
CA GLU A 48 4.16 10.28 7.22
C GLU A 48 4.47 9.67 5.83
N GLY A 49 5.75 9.66 5.43
CA GLY A 49 6.23 9.05 4.19
C GLY A 49 6.28 9.98 2.97
N PHE A 50 5.92 11.26 3.15
CA PHE A 50 6.12 12.28 2.12
C PHE A 50 7.60 12.37 1.72
N ARG A 51 7.86 12.40 0.41
CA ARG A 51 9.21 12.56 -0.13
C ARG A 51 9.18 13.26 -1.48
N ALA A 52 10.22 14.04 -1.75
CA ALA A 52 10.52 14.52 -3.10
C ALA A 52 11.48 13.56 -3.81
N ILE A 53 11.44 13.55 -5.15
CA ILE A 53 12.42 12.85 -6.00
C ILE A 53 13.15 13.94 -6.78
N ALA A 54 14.47 14.02 -6.63
CA ALA A 54 15.27 15.07 -7.29
C ALA A 54 15.35 14.83 -8.82
N PRO A 55 15.68 15.86 -9.62
CA PRO A 55 15.89 15.69 -11.05
C PRO A 55 16.96 14.63 -11.35
N GLY A 56 16.59 13.60 -12.10
CA GLY A 56 17.48 12.49 -12.46
C GLY A 56 17.39 11.27 -11.54
N ASP A 57 16.80 11.40 -10.35
CA ASP A 57 16.62 10.30 -9.41
C ASP A 57 15.44 9.41 -9.79
N LYS A 58 15.43 8.21 -9.19
CA LYS A 58 14.37 7.21 -9.35
C LYS A 58 13.93 6.73 -7.99
N TRP A 59 12.64 6.42 -7.89
CA TRP A 59 12.06 5.77 -6.74
C TRP A 59 11.30 4.53 -7.21
N SER A 60 11.29 3.48 -6.41
CA SER A 60 10.57 2.25 -6.71
C SER A 60 9.97 1.65 -5.46
N MET A 61 8.87 0.94 -5.68
CA MET A 61 8.15 0.12 -4.71
C MET A 61 7.74 -1.15 -5.42
N ARG A 62 7.81 -2.28 -4.71
CA ARG A 62 7.63 -3.61 -5.29
C ARG A 62 6.54 -4.36 -4.55
N PHE A 63 5.74 -5.06 -5.34
CA PHE A 63 4.66 -5.91 -4.85
C PHE A 63 4.75 -7.29 -5.48
N ARG A 64 4.32 -8.31 -4.74
CA ARG A 64 4.12 -9.66 -5.25
C ARG A 64 2.73 -10.12 -4.87
N LEU A 65 1.86 -10.23 -5.89
CA LEU A 65 0.54 -10.82 -5.76
C LEU A 65 0.59 -12.27 -6.26
N TYR A 66 0.22 -13.21 -5.40
CA TYR A 66 0.17 -14.62 -5.77
C TYR A 66 -0.90 -15.36 -4.96
N ALA A 67 -1.21 -16.58 -5.38
CA ALA A 67 -2.19 -17.43 -4.73
C ALA A 67 -1.60 -18.83 -4.51
N ASP A 68 -1.90 -19.42 -3.36
CA ASP A 68 -1.50 -20.77 -3.02
C ASP A 68 -2.73 -21.62 -2.68
N ARG A 69 -2.72 -22.87 -3.13
CA ARG A 69 -3.72 -23.86 -2.72
C ARG A 69 -3.07 -24.69 -1.61
N ARG A 70 -3.68 -24.70 -0.43
CA ARG A 70 -3.32 -25.70 0.58
C ARG A 70 -3.53 -27.11 0.03
#